data_AF-A0A8T4ZM72-F1
#
_entry.id   AF-A0A8T4ZM72-F1
#
_cell.length_a   1.000
_cell.length_b   1.000
_cell.length_c   1.000
_cell.angle_alpha   90.00
_cell.angle_beta   90.00
_cell.angle_gamma   90.00
#
_symmetry.space_group_name_H-M   'P 1'
#
loop_
_entity.id
_entity.type
_entity.pdbx_description
1 polymer ?
#
loop_
_entity_poly.entity_id
_entity_poly.type
_entity_poly.pdbx_seq_one_letter_code
_entity_poly.pdbx_strand_id
1 'polypeptide(L)'
;MSVDIPKMALAFGSIAIPQGDVLEARITLACTEEASRFEVLLQNWDKKYSPGEANAISVGVDGHIDVGRGANVPQLITCKVEEIKFLSDAVSHYVKVSGRGWDERLFRALVTKTYINQKGETIVKDLMDTYAGLSHNRSGIELVEDTDTTYQLLKYEDTPVMDILQFIAGSADKSGVIGYDFRVAPDGKFEFFQRGSKTNSLSLTEKLENSEYDKDIHSVRNKITVYGAQNYQLPTDGDGWSDGSADWLMNDDAEDSHQNTAYQLVGQVTYDPSSIAKIIIDVVELQCRMSAGSGKYKITYQKEGGSETVIVTDQAFNNTEYQLKQHVLTGANRIIGDVGKDVTIRHYTLTDNAADTVYSKNHRAVGDIIFGDWLATEGQLYFETTTKLAGNGSIRCNCTGVYNWGILLLNLPQEADCTGFRFLDFRIYLDSSRNGSLNLLLYDYAGKWAFKYLTLAVGEWVSMHVPCNQANANEWAVQSGFDWSRVAAVKFWTYGNGLGLRTCP
;
A
#
# COMPACT_ATOMS: atom_id res chain seq x y z
N MET A 1 -14.15 30.67 57.63
CA MET A 1 -15.38 30.27 56.90
C MET A 1 -15.57 28.78 57.13
N SER A 2 -16.73 28.37 57.67
CA SER A 2 -17.06 26.94 57.80
C SER A 2 -17.10 26.37 56.39
N VAL A 3 -16.34 25.30 56.13
CA VAL A 3 -16.41 24.65 54.82
C VAL A 3 -17.68 23.83 54.79
N ASP A 4 -18.51 24.00 53.77
CA ASP A 4 -19.73 23.22 53.62
C ASP A 4 -19.42 21.72 53.62
N ILE A 5 -20.30 20.97 54.29
CA ILE A 5 -20.22 19.52 54.39
C ILE A 5 -20.31 18.94 52.96
N PRO A 6 -19.48 17.95 52.61
CA PRO A 6 -19.60 17.25 51.34
C PRO A 6 -21.02 16.74 51.14
N LYS A 7 -21.52 16.88 49.90
CA LYS A 7 -22.80 16.32 49.48
C LYS A 7 -22.58 15.32 48.36
N MET A 8 -23.37 14.26 48.42
CA MET A 8 -23.41 13.25 47.40
C MET A 8 -24.87 13.03 47.01
N ALA A 9 -25.13 13.11 45.71
CA ALA A 9 -26.39 12.66 45.13
C ALA A 9 -26.05 11.47 44.24
N LEU A 10 -26.82 10.40 44.35
CA LEU A 10 -26.65 9.26 43.46
C LEU A 10 -28.00 8.56 43.25
N ALA A 11 -28.19 8.07 42.03
CA ALA A 11 -29.38 7.34 41.67
C ALA A 11 -29.00 6.11 40.84
N PHE A 12 -29.70 5.01 41.08
CA PHE A 12 -29.60 3.78 40.32
C PHE A 12 -30.99 3.44 39.76
N GLY A 13 -31.14 3.57 38.44
CA GLY A 13 -32.45 3.56 37.78
C GLY A 13 -33.31 4.72 38.25
N SER A 14 -34.53 4.42 38.67
CA SER A 14 -35.45 5.40 39.27
C SER A 14 -35.24 5.61 40.77
N ILE A 15 -34.30 4.88 41.39
CA ILE A 15 -34.11 4.90 42.84
C ILE A 15 -33.08 5.97 43.21
N ALA A 16 -33.57 7.08 43.77
CA ALA A 16 -32.72 8.11 44.36
C ALA A 16 -32.29 7.67 45.77
N ILE A 17 -30.98 7.62 46.01
CA ILE A 17 -30.42 7.19 47.29
C ILE A 17 -30.25 8.41 48.20
N PRO A 18 -30.88 8.43 49.39
CA PRO A 18 -30.66 9.51 50.35
C PRO A 18 -29.21 9.55 50.81
N GLN A 19 -28.62 10.74 50.92
CA GLN A 19 -27.24 10.92 51.38
C GLN A 19 -26.97 10.23 52.74
N GLY A 20 -27.95 10.20 53.64
CA GLY A 20 -27.82 9.56 54.95
C GLY A 20 -27.67 8.04 54.91
N ASP A 21 -28.01 7.40 53.78
CA ASP A 21 -27.84 5.97 53.59
C ASP A 21 -26.47 5.62 53.00
N VAL A 22 -25.69 6.61 52.54
CA VAL A 22 -24.36 6.39 51.93
C VAL A 22 -23.29 6.36 53.02
N LEU A 23 -22.64 5.20 53.19
CA LEU A 23 -21.60 5.00 54.20
C LEU A 23 -20.20 5.18 53.60
N GLU A 24 -19.99 4.67 52.39
CA GLU A 24 -18.71 4.74 51.68
C GLU A 24 -18.98 4.83 50.17
N ALA A 25 -18.17 5.61 49.45
CA ALA A 25 -18.17 5.64 47.99
C ALA A 25 -16.74 5.74 47.48
N ARG A 26 -16.38 4.85 46.56
CA ARG A 26 -15.11 4.85 45.83
C ARG A 26 -15.42 4.99 44.35
N ILE A 27 -14.80 5.97 43.72
CA ILE A 27 -14.99 6.27 42.30
C ILE A 27 -13.60 6.37 41.67
N THR A 28 -13.37 5.61 40.61
CA THR A 28 -12.17 5.69 39.79
C THR A 28 -12.59 6.16 38.41
N LEU A 29 -12.11 7.33 38.00
CA LEU A 29 -12.30 7.85 36.64
C LEU A 29 -11.07 7.45 35.83
N ALA A 30 -11.29 6.64 34.80
CA ALA A 30 -10.24 6.14 33.93
C ALA A 30 -10.32 6.80 32.55
N CYS A 31 -9.30 6.59 31.73
CA CYS A 31 -9.19 7.21 30.41
C CYS A 31 -8.84 6.19 29.32
N THR A 32 -7.59 5.70 29.26
CA THR A 32 -7.11 4.98 28.07
C THR A 32 -6.91 3.48 28.23
N GLU A 33 -6.68 2.97 29.45
CA GLU A 33 -6.33 1.56 29.66
C GLU A 33 -7.45 0.73 30.31
N GLU A 34 -8.33 1.40 31.05
CA GLU A 34 -9.46 0.75 31.72
C GLU A 34 -10.69 1.65 31.68
N ALA A 35 -11.86 1.06 31.92
CA ALA A 35 -13.09 1.80 32.10
C ALA A 35 -13.23 2.30 33.54
N SER A 36 -13.86 3.45 33.70
CA SER A 36 -14.19 4.03 35.00
C SER A 36 -15.04 3.06 35.81
N ARG A 37 -14.87 3.07 37.13
CA ARG A 37 -15.58 2.15 38.04
C ARG A 37 -16.01 2.84 39.33
N PHE A 38 -17.03 2.26 39.96
CA PHE A 38 -17.50 2.71 41.25
C PHE A 38 -17.82 1.55 42.18
N GLU A 39 -17.74 1.82 43.48
CA GLU A 39 -18.24 0.98 44.55
C GLU A 39 -18.87 1.87 45.62
N VAL A 40 -20.13 1.62 45.95
CA VAL A 40 -20.88 2.36 46.98
C VAL A 40 -21.40 1.37 48.02
N LEU A 41 -21.11 1.64 49.29
CA LEU A 41 -21.67 0.92 50.42
C LEU A 41 -22.84 1.72 51.00
N LEU A 42 -24.01 1.13 50.94
CA LEU A 42 -25.24 1.71 51.46
C LEU A 42 -25.72 0.96 52.69
N GLN A 43 -26.32 1.71 53.58
CA GLN A 43 -27.09 1.19 54.69
C GLN A 43 -28.42 0.62 54.20
N ASN A 44 -28.78 -0.58 54.64
CA ASN A 44 -29.96 -1.31 54.17
C ASN A 44 -30.91 -1.66 55.34
N TRP A 45 -31.38 -0.64 56.06
CA TRP A 45 -32.37 -0.82 57.13
C TRP A 45 -33.68 -1.39 56.57
N ASP A 46 -34.26 -2.34 57.30
CA ASP A 46 -35.53 -3.00 56.98
C ASP A 46 -35.60 -3.51 55.52
N LYS A 47 -34.45 -3.98 55.03
CA LYS A 47 -34.30 -4.52 53.67
C LYS A 47 -34.60 -3.53 52.55
N LYS A 48 -34.70 -2.22 52.82
CA LYS A 48 -35.11 -1.16 51.88
C LYS A 48 -34.66 -1.32 50.41
N TYR A 49 -33.42 -1.74 50.17
CA TYR A 49 -32.83 -1.88 48.84
C TYR A 49 -32.79 -3.32 48.30
N SER A 50 -33.42 -4.27 49.00
CA SER A 50 -33.37 -5.70 48.73
C SER A 50 -34.44 -6.12 47.72
N PRO A 51 -34.29 -7.28 47.04
CA PRO A 51 -35.25 -7.72 46.03
C PRO A 51 -36.66 -7.86 46.60
N GLY A 52 -37.66 -7.33 45.90
CA GLY A 52 -39.06 -7.35 46.31
C GLY A 52 -39.54 -6.10 47.06
N GLU A 53 -38.63 -5.23 47.49
CA GLU A 53 -38.98 -3.95 48.12
C GLU A 53 -39.22 -2.83 47.11
N ALA A 54 -39.93 -1.78 47.53
CA ALA A 54 -40.27 -0.64 46.67
C ALA A 54 -39.03 0.12 46.13
N ASN A 55 -37.91 0.08 46.86
CA ASN A 55 -36.65 0.73 46.47
C ASN A 55 -35.57 -0.30 46.08
N ALA A 56 -35.95 -1.50 45.66
CA ALA A 56 -35.00 -2.53 45.25
C ALA A 56 -34.06 -2.02 44.15
N ILE A 57 -32.75 -2.13 44.39
CA ILE A 57 -31.74 -1.82 43.37
C ILE A 57 -31.53 -3.08 42.54
N SER A 58 -31.54 -2.94 41.21
CA SER A 58 -31.40 -4.06 40.27
C SER A 58 -30.08 -3.97 39.50
N VAL A 59 -29.50 -5.12 39.16
CA VAL A 59 -28.36 -5.18 38.26
C VAL A 59 -28.79 -4.79 36.85
N GLY A 60 -27.93 -4.08 36.13
CA GLY A 60 -28.13 -3.66 34.75
C GLY A 60 -28.83 -2.32 34.59
N VAL A 61 -29.25 -1.67 35.68
CA VAL A 61 -29.82 -0.31 35.62
C VAL A 61 -28.71 0.73 35.45
N ASP A 62 -28.99 1.75 34.65
CA ASP A 62 -28.13 2.92 34.53
C ASP A 62 -28.30 3.84 35.76
N GLY A 63 -27.28 4.62 36.06
CA GLY A 63 -27.27 5.52 37.20
C GLY A 63 -26.28 6.66 37.03
N HIS A 64 -26.24 7.53 38.03
CA HIS A 64 -25.27 8.61 38.09
C HIS A 64 -24.82 8.84 39.54
N ILE A 65 -23.60 9.36 39.69
CA ILE A 65 -23.06 9.76 40.98
C ILE A 65 -22.53 11.18 40.85
N ASP A 66 -23.03 12.06 41.71
CA ASP A 66 -22.67 13.46 41.82
C ASP A 66 -22.02 13.72 43.16
N VAL A 67 -20.94 14.49 43.18
CA VAL A 67 -20.22 14.84 44.41
C VAL A 67 -19.79 16.29 44.37
N GLY A 68 -20.06 17.01 45.45
CA GLY A 68 -19.63 18.39 45.58
C GLY A 68 -19.78 18.93 46.99
N ARG A 69 -19.88 20.25 47.10
CA ARG A 69 -20.04 20.99 48.36
C ARG A 69 -21.13 22.04 48.22
N GLY A 70 -21.89 22.25 49.30
CA GLY A 70 -22.92 23.29 49.33
C GLY A 70 -24.09 22.99 48.38
N ALA A 71 -24.41 23.93 47.49
CA ALA A 71 -25.47 23.77 46.49
C ALA A 71 -24.98 23.17 45.16
N ASN A 72 -23.66 23.15 44.93
CA ASN A 72 -23.08 22.65 43.69
C ASN A 72 -22.64 21.20 43.88
N VAL A 73 -23.37 20.27 43.26
CA VAL A 73 -23.10 18.82 43.30
C VAL A 73 -22.97 18.35 41.85
N PRO A 74 -21.80 18.55 41.21
CA PRO A 74 -21.62 18.16 39.82
C PRO A 74 -21.55 16.64 39.65
N GLN A 75 -22.07 16.18 38.52
CA GLN A 75 -21.97 14.78 38.12
C GLN A 75 -20.51 14.41 37.87
N LEU A 76 -20.10 13.27 38.43
CA LEU A 76 -18.77 12.71 38.22
C LEU A 76 -18.79 11.58 37.20
N ILE A 77 -19.84 10.76 37.19
CA ILE A 77 -19.92 9.57 36.37
C ILE A 77 -21.37 9.21 36.04
N THR A 78 -21.67 8.99 34.77
CA THR A 78 -22.80 8.17 34.33
C THR A 78 -22.36 6.71 34.30
N CYS A 79 -23.10 5.84 34.95
CA CYS A 79 -22.66 4.48 35.23
C CYS A 79 -23.76 3.45 35.00
N LYS A 80 -23.38 2.17 35.05
CA LYS A 80 -24.27 1.02 35.02
C LYS A 80 -23.96 0.12 36.20
N VAL A 81 -25.00 -0.29 36.94
CA VAL A 81 -24.86 -1.24 38.05
C VAL A 81 -24.58 -2.62 37.48
N GLU A 82 -23.48 -3.24 37.88
CA GLU A 82 -23.08 -4.58 37.39
C GLU A 82 -23.13 -5.64 38.49
N GLU A 83 -22.95 -5.26 39.75
CA GLU A 83 -22.99 -6.18 40.88
C GLU A 83 -23.64 -5.54 42.11
N ILE A 84 -24.42 -6.36 42.82
CA ILE A 84 -25.07 -6.00 44.08
C ILE A 84 -24.80 -7.10 45.08
N LYS A 85 -24.26 -6.75 46.24
CA LYS A 85 -23.93 -7.68 47.32
C LYS A 85 -24.58 -7.23 48.62
N PHE A 86 -25.51 -8.04 49.12
CA PHE A 86 -26.12 -7.83 50.42
C PHE A 86 -25.22 -8.38 51.51
N LEU A 87 -24.88 -7.52 52.48
CA LEU A 87 -24.03 -7.86 53.62
C LEU A 87 -24.87 -7.75 54.87
N SER A 88 -24.81 -8.73 55.75
CA SER A 88 -25.56 -8.72 56.99
C SER A 88 -24.79 -9.42 58.09
N ASP A 89 -24.78 -8.82 59.26
CA ASP A 89 -24.36 -9.45 60.51
C ASP A 89 -25.54 -9.45 61.50
N ALA A 90 -25.27 -9.72 62.78
CA ALA A 90 -26.31 -9.83 63.81
C ALA A 90 -27.01 -8.48 64.13
N VAL A 91 -26.44 -7.34 63.75
CA VAL A 91 -26.89 -6.00 64.16
C VAL A 91 -26.96 -4.99 63.00
N SER A 92 -26.32 -5.29 61.87
CA SER A 92 -26.16 -4.38 60.75
C SER A 92 -26.47 -5.06 59.42
N HIS A 93 -27.17 -4.32 58.56
CA HIS A 93 -27.54 -4.74 57.22
C HIS A 93 -27.09 -3.68 56.22
N TYR A 94 -26.29 -4.08 55.24
CA TYR A 94 -25.73 -3.22 54.21
C TYR A 94 -25.99 -3.79 52.82
N VAL A 95 -25.89 -2.93 51.81
CA VAL A 95 -25.81 -3.33 50.42
C VAL A 95 -24.62 -2.64 49.78
N LYS A 96 -23.76 -3.42 49.13
CA LYS A 96 -22.66 -2.92 48.32
C LYS A 96 -23.10 -2.97 46.85
N VAL A 97 -23.02 -1.83 46.18
CA VAL A 97 -23.36 -1.67 44.76
C VAL A 97 -22.09 -1.30 44.02
N SER A 98 -21.74 -2.07 42.99
CA SER A 98 -20.57 -1.85 42.17
C SER A 98 -20.91 -1.89 40.69
N GLY A 99 -20.10 -1.21 39.89
CA GLY A 99 -20.29 -1.14 38.45
C GLY A 99 -19.26 -0.27 37.76
N ARG A 100 -19.52 -0.01 36.48
CA ARG A 100 -18.62 0.74 35.59
C ARG A 100 -19.30 1.92 34.94
N GLY A 101 -18.48 2.88 34.49
CA GLY A 101 -18.93 4.03 33.73
C GLY A 101 -19.40 3.63 32.32
N TRP A 102 -20.09 4.53 31.64
CA TRP A 102 -20.51 4.31 30.25
C TRP A 102 -19.36 4.28 29.24
N ASP A 103 -18.16 4.71 29.64
CA ASP A 103 -16.91 4.49 28.91
C ASP A 103 -16.59 3.00 28.70
N GLU A 104 -17.13 2.11 29.53
CA GLU A 104 -17.02 0.66 29.35
C GLU A 104 -17.52 0.16 27.98
N ARG A 105 -18.49 0.87 27.39
CA ARG A 105 -19.08 0.54 26.08
C ARG A 105 -18.04 0.59 24.94
N LEU A 106 -16.99 1.39 25.09
CA LEU A 106 -15.89 1.48 24.12
C LEU A 106 -15.03 0.21 24.09
N PHE A 107 -14.98 -0.54 25.19
CA PHE A 107 -14.15 -1.74 25.34
C PHE A 107 -14.90 -3.02 24.98
N ARG A 108 -16.24 -3.01 25.02
CA ARG A 108 -17.05 -4.22 24.78
C ARG A 108 -17.45 -4.41 23.32
N ALA A 109 -17.61 -3.33 22.56
CA ALA A 109 -18.10 -3.41 21.19
C ALA A 109 -16.99 -3.80 20.21
N LEU A 110 -17.25 -4.80 19.37
CA LEU A 110 -16.37 -5.23 18.28
C LEU A 110 -16.90 -4.74 16.94
N VAL A 111 -15.97 -4.34 16.07
CA VAL A 111 -16.26 -3.74 14.77
C VAL A 111 -15.73 -4.64 13.65
N THR A 112 -16.65 -5.03 12.78
CA THR A 112 -16.33 -5.68 11.49
C THR A 112 -16.90 -4.82 10.38
N LYS A 113 -16.06 -3.95 9.80
CA LYS A 113 -16.46 -2.94 8.82
C LYS A 113 -15.29 -2.44 7.98
N THR A 114 -15.59 -2.01 6.76
CA THR A 114 -14.64 -1.35 5.86
C THR A 114 -15.05 0.10 5.66
N TYR A 115 -14.13 1.03 5.91
CA TYR A 115 -14.25 2.45 5.61
C TYR A 115 -13.41 2.79 4.38
N ILE A 116 -14.01 3.46 3.39
CA ILE A 116 -13.34 3.84 2.13
C ILE A 116 -13.54 5.34 1.94
N ASN A 117 -12.44 6.07 1.75
CA ASN A 117 -12.40 7.53 1.57
C ASN A 117 -13.23 8.30 2.61
N GLN A 118 -13.10 7.90 3.88
CA GLN A 118 -13.82 8.51 5.00
C GLN A 118 -12.90 9.38 5.84
N LYS A 119 -13.42 10.51 6.32
CA LYS A 119 -12.71 11.35 7.27
C LYS A 119 -12.75 10.77 8.69
N GLY A 120 -11.75 11.13 9.50
CA GLY A 120 -11.63 10.69 10.89
C GLY A 120 -12.90 10.96 11.71
N GLU A 121 -13.46 12.17 11.64
CA GLU A 121 -14.67 12.53 12.38
C GLU A 121 -15.89 11.70 11.96
N THR A 122 -16.00 11.34 10.68
CA THR A 122 -17.11 10.53 10.18
C THR A 122 -17.02 9.11 10.72
N ILE A 123 -15.81 8.54 10.76
CA ILE A 123 -15.56 7.21 11.33
C ILE A 123 -15.90 7.22 12.83
N VAL A 124 -15.43 8.21 13.57
CA VAL A 124 -15.68 8.34 15.02
C VAL A 124 -17.19 8.41 15.32
N LYS A 125 -17.95 9.22 14.57
CA LYS A 125 -19.41 9.32 14.75
C LYS A 125 -20.11 8.00 14.47
N ASP A 126 -19.72 7.31 13.39
CA ASP A 126 -20.26 5.99 13.06
C ASP A 126 -19.99 4.94 14.14
N LEU A 127 -18.78 4.95 14.73
CA LEU A 127 -18.43 4.08 15.86
C LEU A 127 -19.35 4.35 17.07
N MET A 128 -19.64 5.62 17.34
CA MET A 128 -20.48 6.01 18.47
C MET A 128 -21.96 5.65 18.26
N ASP A 129 -22.50 5.91 17.07
CA ASP A 129 -23.91 5.68 16.76
C ASP A 129 -24.24 4.20 16.56
N THR A 130 -23.34 3.46 15.88
CA THR A 130 -23.62 2.08 15.46
C THR A 130 -23.18 1.05 16.51
N TYR A 131 -22.06 1.31 17.20
CA TYR A 131 -21.42 0.29 18.04
C TYR A 131 -21.44 0.62 19.53
N ALA A 132 -20.99 1.81 19.93
CA ALA A 132 -20.90 2.17 21.35
C ALA A 132 -22.22 2.67 21.96
N GLY A 133 -23.14 3.19 21.14
CA GLY A 133 -24.40 3.78 21.59
C GLY A 133 -24.18 4.97 22.52
N LEU A 134 -23.18 5.81 22.23
CA LEU A 134 -22.82 6.98 23.03
C LEU A 134 -23.16 8.26 22.26
N SER A 135 -23.99 9.11 22.85
CA SER A 135 -24.34 10.38 22.23
C SER A 135 -23.11 11.29 22.18
N HIS A 136 -22.81 11.82 21.00
CA HIS A 136 -21.77 12.83 20.78
C HIS A 136 -22.34 14.24 20.57
N ASN A 137 -23.62 14.46 20.88
CA ASN A 137 -24.25 15.77 20.86
C ASN A 137 -24.60 16.26 22.28
N ARG A 138 -24.31 17.53 22.58
CA ARG A 138 -24.73 18.23 23.79
C ARG A 138 -25.49 19.49 23.42
N SER A 139 -26.81 19.49 23.67
CA SER A 139 -27.69 20.64 23.45
C SER A 139 -27.63 21.21 22.03
N GLY A 140 -27.53 20.34 21.02
CA GLY A 140 -27.40 20.73 19.61
C GLY A 140 -25.96 20.94 19.14
N ILE A 141 -24.97 20.93 20.03
CA ILE A 141 -23.55 21.09 19.69
C ILE A 141 -22.92 19.72 19.49
N GLU A 142 -22.25 19.54 18.35
CA GLU A 142 -21.41 18.39 18.03
C GLU A 142 -20.14 18.39 18.89
N LEU A 143 -19.85 17.26 19.53
CA LEU A 143 -18.69 17.07 20.43
C LEU A 143 -17.55 16.28 19.78
N VAL A 144 -17.75 15.78 18.56
CA VAL A 144 -16.68 15.24 17.71
C VAL A 144 -16.19 16.35 16.78
N GLU A 145 -15.01 16.88 17.07
CA GLU A 145 -14.36 17.92 16.26
C GLU A 145 -13.94 17.40 14.87
N ASP A 146 -13.95 18.30 13.89
CA ASP A 146 -13.63 17.99 12.50
C ASP A 146 -12.14 17.70 12.28
N THR A 147 -11.83 16.63 11.55
CA THR A 147 -10.46 16.27 11.13
C THR A 147 -10.20 16.66 9.67
N ASP A 148 -8.92 16.80 9.31
CA ASP A 148 -8.50 17.01 7.92
C ASP A 148 -8.06 15.70 7.25
N THR A 149 -7.69 14.69 8.03
CA THR A 149 -7.28 13.37 7.56
C THR A 149 -8.43 12.61 6.91
N THR A 150 -8.22 12.16 5.67
CA THR A 150 -9.11 11.24 4.95
C THR A 150 -8.42 9.90 4.77
N TYR A 151 -9.02 8.84 5.30
CA TYR A 151 -8.50 7.48 5.19
C TYR A 151 -9.01 6.82 3.92
N GLN A 152 -8.10 6.42 3.03
CA GLN A 152 -8.45 5.80 1.75
C GLN A 152 -9.10 4.42 1.94
N LEU A 153 -8.53 3.60 2.83
CA LEU A 153 -9.04 2.28 3.15
C LEU A 153 -8.67 1.91 4.59
N LEU A 154 -9.67 1.63 5.41
CA LEU A 154 -9.51 0.96 6.71
C LEU A 154 -10.45 -0.22 6.75
N LYS A 155 -9.90 -1.40 7.06
CA LYS A 155 -10.67 -2.64 7.16
C LYS A 155 -10.46 -3.23 8.54
N TYR A 156 -11.55 -3.45 9.26
CA TYR A 156 -11.56 -4.02 10.60
C TYR A 156 -12.36 -5.32 10.61
N GLU A 157 -11.88 -6.28 11.37
CA GLU A 157 -12.52 -7.58 11.62
C GLU A 157 -12.38 -7.86 13.12
N ASP A 158 -13.53 -8.01 13.80
CA ASP A 158 -13.66 -8.24 15.24
C ASP A 158 -12.74 -7.38 16.11
N THR A 159 -12.57 -6.10 15.72
CA THR A 159 -11.65 -5.17 16.39
C THR A 159 -12.40 -4.32 17.42
N PRO A 160 -11.93 -4.18 18.67
CA PRO A 160 -12.56 -3.32 19.67
C PRO A 160 -12.69 -1.86 19.21
N VAL A 161 -13.81 -1.20 19.54
CA VAL A 161 -14.03 0.23 19.25
C VAL A 161 -12.89 1.09 19.82
N MET A 162 -12.41 0.77 21.03
CA MET A 162 -11.30 1.47 21.68
C MET A 162 -10.04 1.50 20.82
N ASP A 163 -9.66 0.37 20.20
CA ASP A 163 -8.42 0.27 19.42
C ASP A 163 -8.51 1.10 18.14
N ILE A 164 -9.68 1.08 17.49
CA ILE A 164 -9.96 1.90 16.32
C ILE A 164 -9.91 3.38 16.70
N LEU A 165 -10.55 3.77 17.81
CA LEU A 165 -10.52 5.14 18.32
C LEU A 165 -9.10 5.61 18.63
N GLN A 166 -8.28 4.77 19.27
CA GLN A 166 -6.87 5.09 19.55
C GLN A 166 -6.08 5.29 18.25
N PHE A 167 -6.30 4.45 17.24
CA PHE A 167 -5.65 4.61 15.94
C PHE A 167 -6.06 5.91 15.24
N ILE A 168 -7.36 6.20 15.17
CA ILE A 168 -7.86 7.43 14.55
C ILE A 168 -7.36 8.64 15.34
N ALA A 169 -7.46 8.63 16.67
CA ALA A 169 -6.99 9.71 17.51
C ALA A 169 -5.47 9.94 17.40
N GLY A 170 -4.68 8.88 17.25
CA GLY A 170 -3.23 8.97 17.13
C GLY A 170 -2.73 9.40 15.74
N SER A 171 -3.53 9.19 14.69
CA SER A 171 -3.12 9.44 13.29
C SER A 171 -3.83 10.63 12.64
N ALA A 172 -5.02 11.00 13.10
CA ALA A 172 -5.77 12.11 12.54
C ALA A 172 -5.09 13.45 12.84
N ASP A 173 -5.16 14.35 11.85
CA ASP A 173 -4.62 15.69 11.93
C ASP A 173 -5.71 16.77 11.82
N LYS A 174 -5.33 17.97 12.26
CA LYS A 174 -6.07 19.20 11.99
C LYS A 174 -5.10 20.36 11.85
N SER A 175 -5.16 21.06 10.71
CA SER A 175 -4.25 22.17 10.41
C SER A 175 -2.76 21.79 10.57
N GLY A 176 -2.40 20.53 10.27
CA GLY A 176 -1.04 20.01 10.37
C GLY A 176 -0.59 19.59 11.78
N VAL A 177 -1.44 19.67 12.80
CA VAL A 177 -1.18 19.11 14.14
C VAL A 177 -1.80 17.72 14.21
N ILE A 178 -0.95 16.70 14.37
CA ILE A 178 -1.38 15.31 14.51
C ILE A 178 -1.74 15.05 15.98
N GLY A 179 -2.89 14.42 16.19
CA GLY A 179 -3.28 13.89 17.49
C GLY A 179 -4.54 14.51 18.06
N TYR A 180 -5.45 13.64 18.44
CA TYR A 180 -6.65 13.93 19.20
C TYR A 180 -6.63 13.19 20.54
N ASP A 181 -7.40 13.70 21.48
CA ASP A 181 -7.78 13.02 22.71
C ASP A 181 -9.30 12.81 22.69
N PHE A 182 -9.77 11.80 23.44
CA PHE A 182 -11.18 11.53 23.57
C PHE A 182 -11.53 11.07 24.98
N ARG A 183 -12.79 11.22 25.35
CA ARG A 183 -13.34 10.74 26.62
C ARG A 183 -14.84 10.59 26.57
N VAL A 184 -15.38 9.83 27.51
CA VAL A 184 -16.79 9.95 27.91
C VAL A 184 -16.87 10.94 29.06
N ALA A 185 -17.55 12.05 28.84
CA ALA A 185 -17.76 13.10 29.84
C ALA A 185 -18.70 12.62 30.96
N PRO A 186 -18.69 13.28 32.13
CA PRO A 186 -19.50 12.87 33.27
C PRO A 186 -20.99 12.71 32.99
N ASP A 187 -21.54 13.46 32.03
CA ASP A 187 -22.93 13.41 31.57
C ASP A 187 -23.23 12.26 30.58
N GLY A 188 -22.27 11.34 30.39
CA GLY A 188 -22.40 10.18 29.50
C GLY A 188 -22.27 10.51 28.02
N LYS A 189 -21.73 11.69 27.67
CA LYS A 189 -21.53 12.12 26.28
C LYS A 189 -20.10 11.85 25.82
N PHE A 190 -19.94 11.41 24.57
CA PHE A 190 -18.63 11.21 23.98
C PHE A 190 -18.07 12.54 23.43
N GLU A 191 -16.81 12.83 23.73
CA GLU A 191 -16.09 14.01 23.27
C GLU A 191 -14.80 13.57 22.55
N PHE A 192 -14.55 14.12 21.36
CA PHE A 192 -13.33 13.90 20.56
C PHE A 192 -12.79 15.27 20.13
N PHE A 193 -11.59 15.61 20.59
CA PHE A 193 -11.06 16.96 20.51
C PHE A 193 -9.54 16.97 20.33
N GLN A 194 -9.00 18.04 19.77
CA GLN A 194 -7.54 18.15 19.56
C GLN A 194 -6.77 18.00 20.87
N ARG A 195 -5.65 17.27 20.82
CA ARG A 195 -4.80 17.04 22.00
C ARG A 195 -4.36 18.37 22.61
N GLY A 196 -4.52 18.49 23.93
CA GLY A 196 -4.14 19.71 24.67
C GLY A 196 -5.13 20.89 24.58
N SER A 197 -6.25 20.76 23.87
CA SER A 197 -7.29 21.81 23.84
C SER A 197 -8.04 21.94 25.17
N LYS A 198 -8.14 20.85 25.95
CA LYS A 198 -8.80 20.82 27.26
C LYS A 198 -7.76 20.70 28.36
N THR A 199 -7.40 21.83 28.95
CA THR A 199 -6.43 21.90 30.06
C THR A 199 -7.11 22.31 31.36
N ASN A 200 -6.60 21.81 32.48
CA ASN A 200 -6.99 22.23 33.81
C ASN A 200 -5.72 22.64 34.58
N SER A 201 -5.72 23.85 35.15
CA SER A 201 -4.62 24.34 35.96
C SER A 201 -4.84 23.98 37.42
N LEU A 202 -3.94 23.19 38.01
CA LEU A 202 -3.89 22.95 39.45
C LEU A 202 -2.87 23.88 40.10
N SER A 203 -3.25 24.57 41.18
CA SER A 203 -2.28 25.30 42.02
C SER A 203 -1.81 24.43 43.17
N LEU A 204 -0.49 24.25 43.30
CA LEU A 204 0.13 23.56 44.43
C LEU A 204 0.30 24.45 45.68
N THR A 205 -0.18 25.70 45.64
CA THR A 205 -0.11 26.63 46.77
C THR A 205 -1.24 26.46 47.78
N GLU A 206 -2.29 25.72 47.43
CA GLU A 206 -3.37 25.36 48.35
C GLU A 206 -2.96 24.18 49.25
N LYS A 207 -3.83 23.78 50.19
CA LYS A 207 -3.60 22.64 51.09
C LYS A 207 -3.68 21.31 50.34
N LEU A 208 -2.65 21.01 49.57
CA LEU A 208 -2.38 19.66 49.10
C LEU A 208 -1.89 18.82 50.30
N GLU A 209 -2.59 17.74 50.63
CA GLU A 209 -2.23 16.93 51.82
C GLU A 209 -1.03 16.01 51.54
N ASN A 210 -0.90 15.52 50.31
CA ASN A 210 0.20 14.67 49.85
C ASN A 210 0.39 14.80 48.34
N SER A 211 1.63 14.77 47.86
CA SER A 211 2.00 14.65 46.44
C SER A 211 3.12 13.65 46.29
N GLU A 212 3.00 12.78 45.30
CA GLU A 212 4.10 11.96 44.81
C GLU A 212 4.52 12.47 43.43
N TYR A 213 5.82 12.59 43.21
CA TYR A 213 6.40 13.04 41.95
C TYR A 213 7.58 12.14 41.60
N ASP A 214 7.53 11.52 40.43
CA ASP A 214 8.59 10.65 39.94
C ASP A 214 9.13 11.12 38.58
N LYS A 215 10.42 10.89 38.35
CA LYS A 215 11.10 11.10 37.06
C LYS A 215 11.89 9.85 36.72
N ASP A 216 11.46 9.16 35.67
CA ASP A 216 12.14 7.95 35.19
C ASP A 216 12.98 8.23 33.93
N ILE A 217 14.27 7.86 33.98
CA ILE A 217 15.18 7.92 32.82
C ILE A 217 15.16 6.63 31.99
N HIS A 218 14.71 5.50 32.54
CA HIS A 218 14.69 4.22 31.85
C HIS A 218 13.76 4.24 30.63
N SER A 219 12.73 5.08 30.66
CA SER A 219 11.80 5.32 29.57
C SER A 219 12.32 6.32 28.51
N VAL A 220 13.38 7.08 28.80
CA VAL A 220 13.94 8.08 27.87
C VAL A 220 14.74 7.39 26.76
N ARG A 221 14.52 7.82 25.52
CA ARG A 221 15.29 7.38 24.35
C ARG A 221 15.98 8.59 23.72
N ASN A 222 17.30 8.69 23.86
CA ASN A 222 18.08 9.83 23.34
C ASN A 222 18.20 9.84 21.81
N LYS A 223 17.91 8.71 21.16
CA LYS A 223 17.81 8.56 19.71
C LYS A 223 16.80 7.47 19.41
N ILE A 224 15.79 7.81 18.61
CA ILE A 224 14.87 6.84 18.01
C ILE A 224 15.22 6.82 16.53
N THR A 225 15.64 5.67 16.01
CA THR A 225 15.89 5.48 14.57
C THR A 225 14.82 4.55 14.05
N VAL A 226 13.93 5.08 13.21
CA VAL A 226 12.89 4.31 12.53
C VAL A 226 13.41 4.00 11.12
N TYR A 227 13.51 2.71 10.78
CA TYR A 227 13.94 2.27 9.46
C TYR A 227 12.70 1.92 8.62
N GLY A 228 12.49 2.64 7.51
CA GLY A 228 11.48 2.32 6.50
C GLY A 228 10.49 3.46 6.24
N ALA A 229 10.47 3.99 5.02
CA ALA A 229 9.27 4.61 4.47
C ALA A 229 8.52 3.50 3.74
N GLN A 230 7.42 3.00 4.32
CA GLN A 230 6.57 1.96 3.72
C GLN A 230 6.10 2.33 2.29
N ASN A 231 6.13 3.62 1.95
CA ASN A 231 5.67 4.17 0.68
C ASN A 231 6.80 4.45 -0.34
N TYR A 232 8.07 4.13 -0.05
CA TYR A 232 9.15 4.29 -1.02
C TYR A 232 9.31 3.00 -1.83
N GLN A 233 8.53 2.89 -2.92
CA GLN A 233 8.60 1.81 -3.90
C GLN A 233 9.18 2.33 -5.23
N LEU A 234 9.97 1.50 -5.89
CA LEU A 234 10.50 1.74 -7.23
C LEU A 234 10.15 0.52 -8.10
N PRO A 235 9.37 0.69 -9.18
CA PRO A 235 8.75 1.94 -9.66
C PRO A 235 7.63 2.44 -8.71
N THR A 236 7.28 3.73 -8.79
CA THR A 236 6.35 4.38 -7.84
C THR A 236 4.92 3.87 -7.91
N ASP A 237 4.50 3.29 -9.03
CA ASP A 237 3.20 2.62 -9.23
C ASP A 237 3.21 1.15 -8.80
N GLY A 238 4.39 0.58 -8.57
CA GLY A 238 4.59 -0.81 -8.15
C GLY A 238 4.89 -1.76 -9.29
N ASP A 239 4.43 -1.51 -10.51
CA ASP A 239 4.54 -2.43 -11.67
C ASP A 239 4.99 -1.78 -13.00
N GLY A 240 5.24 -0.47 -13.03
CA GLY A 240 5.53 0.30 -14.24
C GLY A 240 6.77 -0.11 -15.02
N TRP A 241 7.66 -0.95 -14.45
CA TRP A 241 8.78 -1.56 -15.17
C TRP A 241 8.39 -2.80 -15.97
N SER A 242 7.19 -3.35 -15.82
CA SER A 242 6.70 -4.44 -16.70
C SER A 242 5.55 -4.01 -17.60
N ASP A 243 5.10 -2.77 -17.47
CA ASP A 243 4.14 -2.23 -18.40
C ASP A 243 4.73 -2.11 -19.80
N GLY A 244 3.85 -2.08 -20.78
CA GLY A 244 4.23 -2.04 -22.18
C GLY A 244 3.02 -2.05 -23.10
N SER A 245 3.30 -2.11 -24.39
CA SER A 245 2.29 -2.13 -25.44
C SER A 245 2.72 -3.10 -26.53
N ALA A 246 1.83 -4.02 -26.90
CA ALA A 246 2.04 -4.91 -28.03
C ALA A 246 1.66 -4.22 -29.35
N ASP A 247 2.29 -4.65 -30.44
CA ASP A 247 1.94 -4.26 -31.82
C ASP A 247 1.98 -2.74 -32.09
N TRP A 248 2.93 -2.04 -31.47
CA TRP A 248 3.21 -0.63 -31.77
C TRP A 248 3.63 -0.46 -33.23
N LEU A 249 2.85 0.35 -33.97
CA LEU A 249 3.06 0.63 -35.38
C LEU A 249 3.76 1.98 -35.57
N MET A 250 4.89 1.95 -36.25
CA MET A 250 5.50 3.13 -36.86
C MET A 250 5.25 3.09 -38.37
N ASN A 251 4.75 4.19 -38.95
CA ASN A 251 4.39 4.24 -40.36
C ASN A 251 4.81 5.54 -41.05
N ASP A 252 5.21 5.38 -42.30
CA ASP A 252 5.31 6.42 -43.31
C ASP A 252 4.55 5.92 -44.56
N ASP A 253 3.29 6.36 -44.65
CA ASP A 253 2.38 5.92 -45.71
C ASP A 253 2.53 6.74 -47.01
N ALA A 254 3.47 7.69 -47.06
CA ALA A 254 3.72 8.49 -48.26
C ALA A 254 4.21 7.60 -49.42
N GLU A 255 3.77 7.94 -50.63
CA GLU A 255 4.26 7.31 -51.85
C GLU A 255 5.47 8.05 -52.38
N ASP A 256 6.56 7.33 -52.61
CA ASP A 256 7.77 7.81 -53.27
C ASP A 256 7.93 7.09 -54.62
N SER A 257 8.55 7.78 -55.59
CA SER A 257 8.84 7.19 -56.88
C SER A 257 10.09 7.79 -57.52
N HIS A 258 10.88 6.95 -58.19
CA HIS A 258 12.10 7.38 -58.85
C HIS A 258 12.52 6.43 -59.99
N GLN A 259 13.47 6.89 -60.81
CA GLN A 259 14.08 6.13 -61.92
C GLN A 259 15.58 5.84 -61.69
N ASN A 260 16.07 6.05 -60.47
CA ASN A 260 17.47 5.85 -60.13
C ASN A 260 17.89 4.37 -60.07
N THR A 261 19.03 4.06 -60.69
CA THR A 261 19.66 2.73 -60.66
C THR A 261 20.54 2.49 -59.43
N ALA A 262 20.70 3.50 -58.58
CA ALA A 262 21.32 3.40 -57.27
C ALA A 262 20.25 3.51 -56.17
N TYR A 263 20.47 2.85 -55.03
CA TYR A 263 19.55 2.88 -53.89
C TYR A 263 19.21 4.30 -53.45
N GLN A 264 17.93 4.64 -53.48
CA GLN A 264 17.38 5.88 -52.93
C GLN A 264 16.64 5.59 -51.64
N LEU A 265 16.75 6.49 -50.66
CA LEU A 265 15.91 6.45 -49.47
C LEU A 265 14.50 6.88 -49.87
N VAL A 266 13.53 6.00 -49.66
CA VAL A 266 12.12 6.21 -50.08
C VAL A 266 11.14 6.26 -48.90
N GLY A 267 11.59 5.90 -47.71
CA GLY A 267 10.78 6.01 -46.50
C GLY A 267 11.60 5.80 -45.24
N GLN A 268 11.24 6.52 -44.17
CA GLN A 268 11.89 6.40 -42.87
C GLN A 268 10.84 6.42 -41.77
N VAL A 269 10.95 5.50 -40.83
CA VAL A 269 10.15 5.50 -39.61
C VAL A 269 11.07 5.46 -38.39
N THR A 270 10.78 6.29 -37.40
CA THR A 270 11.62 6.45 -36.20
C THR A 270 10.76 6.26 -34.95
N TYR A 271 11.23 5.41 -34.05
CA TYR A 271 10.74 5.33 -32.68
C TYR A 271 11.53 6.29 -31.79
N ASP A 272 10.82 7.19 -31.10
CA ASP A 272 11.38 8.15 -30.15
C ASP A 272 10.85 7.83 -28.72
N PRO A 273 11.62 7.09 -27.88
CA PRO A 273 11.17 6.65 -26.57
C PRO A 273 11.24 7.70 -25.46
N SER A 274 10.47 7.47 -24.39
CA SER A 274 10.75 8.09 -23.08
C SER A 274 12.03 7.53 -22.45
N SER A 275 12.58 8.20 -21.44
CA SER A 275 13.83 7.81 -20.77
C SER A 275 13.82 6.43 -20.08
N ILE A 276 12.68 5.76 -20.01
CA ILE A 276 12.51 4.44 -19.39
C ILE A 276 11.94 3.40 -20.35
N ALA A 277 11.67 3.76 -21.61
CA ALA A 277 11.08 2.87 -22.60
C ALA A 277 12.12 2.41 -23.63
N LYS A 278 11.90 1.23 -24.19
CA LYS A 278 12.55 0.77 -25.43
C LYS A 278 11.58 -0.02 -26.29
N ILE A 279 11.94 -0.20 -27.55
CA ILE A 279 11.16 -0.96 -28.52
C ILE A 279 11.86 -2.26 -28.92
N ILE A 280 11.05 -3.29 -29.17
CA ILE A 280 11.45 -4.55 -29.78
C ILE A 280 10.76 -4.64 -31.13
N ILE A 281 11.48 -4.46 -32.24
CA ILE A 281 10.89 -4.52 -33.59
C ILE A 281 10.86 -5.95 -34.10
N ASP A 282 9.67 -6.40 -34.45
CA ASP A 282 9.37 -7.76 -34.91
C ASP A 282 9.06 -7.84 -36.39
N VAL A 283 8.59 -6.76 -36.99
CA VAL A 283 8.24 -6.74 -38.41
C VAL A 283 8.72 -5.44 -39.04
N VAL A 284 9.28 -5.55 -40.23
CA VAL A 284 9.48 -4.41 -41.14
C VAL A 284 8.83 -4.70 -42.47
N GLU A 285 8.17 -3.72 -43.06
CA GLU A 285 7.43 -3.90 -44.29
C GLU A 285 7.38 -2.63 -45.16
N LEU A 286 7.23 -2.85 -46.46
CA LEU A 286 6.92 -1.81 -47.44
C LEU A 286 6.01 -2.38 -48.53
N GLN A 287 5.30 -1.52 -49.24
CA GLN A 287 4.65 -1.87 -50.49
C GLN A 287 5.45 -1.30 -51.65
N CYS A 288 5.75 -2.12 -52.67
CA CYS A 288 6.45 -1.65 -53.86
C CYS A 288 5.83 -2.18 -55.16
N ARG A 289 6.00 -1.42 -56.25
CA ARG A 289 5.65 -1.81 -57.62
C ARG A 289 6.59 -1.14 -58.63
N MET A 290 6.61 -1.68 -59.85
CA MET A 290 7.33 -1.17 -61.01
C MET A 290 6.36 -0.65 -62.07
N SER A 291 6.79 0.32 -62.89
CA SER A 291 6.10 0.63 -64.15
C SER A 291 6.30 -0.48 -65.19
N ALA A 292 7.51 -1.03 -65.26
CA ALA A 292 7.94 -2.18 -66.07
C ALA A 292 9.28 -2.70 -65.53
N GLY A 293 9.76 -3.85 -66.01
CA GLY A 293 11.07 -4.38 -65.63
C GLY A 293 11.15 -4.93 -64.19
N SER A 294 12.33 -4.82 -63.58
CA SER A 294 12.62 -5.26 -62.20
C SER A 294 13.32 -4.18 -61.40
N GLY A 295 13.04 -4.18 -60.09
CA GLY A 295 13.71 -3.34 -59.12
C GLY A 295 14.16 -4.15 -57.91
N LYS A 296 14.92 -3.53 -57.03
CA LYS A 296 15.37 -4.11 -55.77
C LYS A 296 15.10 -3.18 -54.61
N TYR A 297 14.91 -3.75 -53.43
CA TYR A 297 14.83 -3.00 -52.18
C TYR A 297 15.80 -3.54 -51.14
N LYS A 298 16.23 -2.64 -50.26
CA LYS A 298 16.93 -2.97 -49.02
C LYS A 298 16.28 -2.22 -47.87
N ILE A 299 16.33 -2.81 -46.68
CA ILE A 299 15.85 -2.19 -45.44
C ILE A 299 17.00 -2.18 -44.46
N THR A 300 17.26 -1.04 -43.84
CA THR A 300 18.30 -0.86 -42.83
C THR A 300 17.70 -0.33 -41.54
N TYR A 301 18.44 -0.47 -40.44
CA TYR A 301 18.14 0.22 -39.19
C TYR A 301 19.35 0.97 -38.66
N GLN A 302 19.08 1.96 -37.83
CA GLN A 302 20.06 2.76 -37.10
C GLN A 302 19.58 2.91 -35.67
N LYS A 303 20.47 2.71 -34.70
CA LYS A 303 20.24 3.05 -33.30
C LYS A 303 21.01 4.33 -32.96
N GLU A 304 20.42 5.27 -32.25
CA GLU A 304 21.11 6.46 -31.71
C GLU A 304 21.88 7.28 -32.75
N GLY A 305 21.36 7.39 -33.97
CA GLY A 305 22.10 8.07 -35.05
C GLY A 305 23.44 7.40 -35.43
N GLY A 306 23.67 6.13 -35.05
CA GLY A 306 24.88 5.35 -35.33
C GLY A 306 25.06 4.92 -36.80
N SER A 307 25.81 3.85 -37.06
CA SER A 307 25.92 3.32 -38.43
C SER A 307 24.69 2.51 -38.82
N GLU A 308 24.27 2.61 -40.09
CA GLU A 308 23.19 1.77 -40.60
C GLU A 308 23.60 0.30 -40.67
N THR A 309 22.73 -0.57 -40.19
CA THR A 309 22.88 -2.02 -40.27
C THR A 309 21.78 -2.57 -41.18
N VAL A 310 22.15 -3.48 -42.09
CA VAL A 310 21.22 -4.02 -43.08
C VAL A 310 20.36 -5.13 -42.46
N ILE A 311 19.04 -5.02 -42.60
CA ILE A 311 18.05 -6.04 -42.23
C ILE A 311 17.77 -6.93 -43.44
N VAL A 312 17.51 -6.27 -44.57
CA VAL A 312 17.10 -6.89 -45.83
C VAL A 312 18.01 -6.37 -46.92
N THR A 313 18.64 -7.28 -47.66
CA THR A 313 19.60 -6.94 -48.73
C THR A 313 19.09 -7.41 -50.08
N ASP A 314 19.14 -6.53 -51.09
CA ASP A 314 18.96 -6.82 -52.52
C ASP A 314 17.74 -7.69 -52.88
N GLN A 315 16.60 -7.45 -52.23
CA GLN A 315 15.38 -8.21 -52.52
C GLN A 315 14.74 -7.69 -53.81
N ALA A 316 14.61 -8.56 -54.80
CA ALA A 316 14.05 -8.21 -56.10
C ALA A 316 12.51 -8.19 -56.11
N PHE A 317 11.93 -7.34 -56.95
CA PHE A 317 10.50 -7.31 -57.27
C PHE A 317 10.27 -6.84 -58.70
N ASN A 318 9.18 -7.27 -59.32
CA ASN A 318 8.85 -6.98 -60.73
C ASN A 318 7.34 -6.78 -60.96
N ASN A 319 6.59 -6.58 -59.87
CA ASN A 319 5.14 -6.48 -59.89
C ASN A 319 4.71 -5.11 -60.42
N THR A 320 3.71 -5.08 -61.30
CA THR A 320 3.11 -3.82 -61.79
C THR A 320 2.05 -3.25 -60.85
N GLU A 321 1.61 -4.05 -59.89
CA GLU A 321 0.69 -3.66 -58.80
C GLU A 321 1.45 -3.65 -57.46
N TYR A 322 0.99 -2.82 -56.51
CA TYR A 322 1.60 -2.78 -55.18
C TYR A 322 1.50 -4.13 -54.50
N GLN A 323 2.66 -4.67 -54.11
CA GLN A 323 2.72 -5.85 -53.27
C GLN A 323 3.36 -5.52 -51.93
N LEU A 324 2.74 -6.02 -50.85
CA LEU A 324 3.33 -5.99 -49.53
C LEU A 324 4.54 -6.92 -49.47
N LYS A 325 5.67 -6.35 -49.07
CA LYS A 325 6.92 -7.04 -48.81
C LYS A 325 7.18 -6.96 -47.30
N GLN A 326 6.77 -8.01 -46.61
CA GLN A 326 6.84 -8.10 -45.15
C GLN A 326 7.99 -9.02 -44.73
N HIS A 327 8.74 -8.62 -43.70
CA HIS A 327 9.83 -9.39 -43.12
C HIS A 327 9.65 -9.52 -41.61
N VAL A 328 9.50 -10.76 -41.15
CA VAL A 328 9.39 -11.08 -39.72
C VAL A 328 10.79 -11.30 -39.15
N LEU A 329 11.15 -10.49 -38.17
CA LEU A 329 12.42 -10.52 -37.46
C LEU A 329 12.30 -11.48 -36.28
N THR A 330 13.14 -12.52 -36.26
CA THR A 330 13.15 -13.53 -35.20
C THR A 330 14.56 -13.77 -34.67
N GLY A 331 14.66 -14.15 -33.39
CA GLY A 331 15.93 -14.45 -32.75
C GLY A 331 16.92 -13.29 -32.82
N ALA A 332 18.15 -13.59 -33.24
CA ALA A 332 19.22 -12.60 -33.31
C ALA A 332 18.96 -11.47 -34.34
N ASN A 333 17.98 -11.64 -35.24
CA ASN A 333 17.63 -10.64 -36.24
C ASN A 333 16.60 -9.61 -35.75
N ARG A 334 16.01 -9.84 -34.57
CA ARG A 334 15.10 -8.90 -33.90
C ARG A 334 15.88 -7.65 -33.48
N ILE A 335 15.29 -6.48 -33.72
CA ILE A 335 15.94 -5.21 -33.37
C ILE A 335 15.43 -4.78 -32.01
N ILE A 336 16.30 -4.81 -31.01
CA ILE A 336 16.00 -4.35 -29.66
C ILE A 336 16.65 -2.98 -29.50
N GLY A 337 15.85 -1.94 -29.29
CA GLY A 337 16.33 -0.60 -28.96
C GLY A 337 16.96 -0.56 -27.57
N ASP A 338 17.74 0.49 -27.30
CA ASP A 338 18.28 0.76 -25.98
C ASP A 338 17.31 1.68 -25.21
N VAL A 339 17.32 1.64 -23.87
CA VAL A 339 16.36 2.41 -23.07
C VAL A 339 16.58 3.92 -23.23
N GLY A 340 15.51 4.62 -23.60
CA GLY A 340 15.55 6.06 -23.84
C GLY A 340 16.28 6.46 -25.13
N LYS A 341 16.46 5.51 -26.06
CA LYS A 341 17.24 5.70 -27.28
C LYS A 341 16.43 5.40 -28.54
N ASP A 342 16.57 6.24 -29.55
CA ASP A 342 15.82 6.13 -30.78
C ASP A 342 16.27 4.94 -31.64
N VAL A 343 15.29 4.35 -32.34
CA VAL A 343 15.53 3.34 -33.37
C VAL A 343 14.86 3.80 -34.64
N THR A 344 15.64 3.91 -35.71
CA THR A 344 15.18 4.36 -37.02
C THR A 344 15.28 3.23 -38.04
N ILE A 345 14.19 2.94 -38.74
CA ILE A 345 14.13 2.00 -39.87
C ILE A 345 14.07 2.80 -41.17
N ARG A 346 14.90 2.43 -42.13
CA ARG A 346 14.98 3.08 -43.44
C ARG A 346 14.76 2.09 -44.57
N HIS A 347 14.00 2.53 -45.56
CA HIS A 347 13.63 1.76 -46.72
C HIS A 347 14.27 2.37 -47.95
N TYR A 348 14.90 1.52 -48.76
CA TYR A 348 15.54 1.96 -49.98
C TYR A 348 15.10 1.12 -51.15
N THR A 349 14.99 1.75 -52.32
CA THR A 349 14.70 1.08 -53.58
C THR A 349 15.66 1.50 -54.69
N LEU A 350 15.82 0.64 -55.69
CA LEU A 350 16.48 0.93 -56.97
C LEU A 350 15.72 0.25 -58.12
N THR A 351 15.87 0.79 -59.33
CA THR A 351 15.48 0.11 -60.57
C THR A 351 16.70 -0.51 -61.25
N ASP A 352 16.55 -1.67 -61.90
CA ASP A 352 17.64 -2.24 -62.71
C ASP A 352 17.85 -1.44 -64.03
N ASN A 353 16.88 -0.61 -64.42
CA ASN A 353 16.91 0.19 -65.66
C ASN A 353 16.32 1.59 -65.46
N ALA A 354 17.05 2.64 -65.83
CA ALA A 354 16.63 4.03 -65.67
C ALA A 354 15.41 4.44 -66.52
N ALA A 355 14.98 3.59 -67.46
CA ALA A 355 13.71 3.79 -68.18
C ALA A 355 12.47 3.42 -67.36
N ASP A 356 12.65 2.59 -66.33
CA ASP A 356 11.57 2.07 -65.49
C ASP A 356 11.47 2.86 -64.18
N THR A 357 10.25 3.14 -63.74
CA THR A 357 9.97 3.85 -62.49
C THR A 357 9.60 2.86 -61.39
N VAL A 358 10.29 2.93 -60.26
CA VAL A 358 9.89 2.28 -59.01
C VAL A 358 8.91 3.17 -58.28
N TYR A 359 7.90 2.56 -57.65
CA TYR A 359 7.05 3.22 -56.69
C TYR A 359 7.03 2.43 -55.37
N SER A 360 7.09 3.12 -54.25
CA SER A 360 6.93 2.51 -52.92
C SER A 360 6.05 3.35 -52.00
N LYS A 361 5.40 2.71 -51.03
CA LYS A 361 4.59 3.36 -49.99
C LYS A 361 4.37 2.44 -48.80
N ASN A 362 3.66 2.93 -47.78
CA ASN A 362 3.31 2.15 -46.59
C ASN A 362 4.55 1.52 -45.94
N HIS A 363 5.58 2.33 -45.75
CA HIS A 363 6.83 1.94 -45.09
C HIS A 363 6.56 1.84 -43.59
N ARG A 364 6.64 0.64 -43.03
CA ARG A 364 6.17 0.38 -41.67
C ARG A 364 7.11 -0.51 -40.90
N ALA A 365 7.11 -0.31 -39.58
CA ALA A 365 7.75 -1.20 -38.64
C ALA A 365 6.79 -1.46 -37.47
N VAL A 366 6.66 -2.71 -37.07
CA VAL A 366 5.79 -3.15 -35.98
C VAL A 366 6.64 -3.79 -34.91
N GLY A 367 6.37 -3.47 -33.66
CA GLY A 367 7.10 -4.01 -32.52
C GLY A 367 6.39 -3.80 -31.19
N ASP A 368 7.01 -4.28 -30.13
CA ASP A 368 6.51 -4.13 -28.76
C ASP A 368 7.28 -3.03 -28.02
N ILE A 369 6.56 -2.18 -27.29
CA ILE A 369 7.16 -1.26 -26.32
C ILE A 369 7.24 -1.95 -24.97
N ILE A 370 8.41 -1.88 -24.34
CA ILE A 370 8.64 -2.34 -22.97
C ILE A 370 9.24 -1.21 -22.13
N PHE A 371 8.82 -1.12 -20.87
CA PHE A 371 9.46 -0.25 -19.89
C PHE A 371 10.53 -1.00 -19.08
N GLY A 372 11.52 -0.28 -18.56
CA GLY A 372 12.66 -0.87 -17.88
C GLY A 372 13.66 -1.54 -18.83
N ASP A 373 14.91 -1.70 -18.38
CA ASP A 373 15.97 -2.27 -19.22
C ASP A 373 16.04 -3.80 -19.07
N TRP A 374 15.01 -4.47 -19.60
CA TRP A 374 14.94 -5.92 -19.63
C TRP A 374 15.81 -6.52 -20.73
N LEU A 375 16.60 -7.53 -20.39
CA LEU A 375 17.47 -8.24 -21.31
C LEU A 375 17.29 -9.75 -21.13
N ALA A 376 17.22 -10.46 -22.25
CA ALA A 376 17.38 -11.91 -22.25
C ALA A 376 18.86 -12.23 -22.47
N THR A 377 19.60 -12.55 -21.40
CA THR A 377 21.01 -12.98 -21.55
C THR A 377 21.12 -14.34 -22.23
N GLU A 378 20.07 -15.16 -22.09
CA GLU A 378 19.84 -16.35 -22.91
C GLU A 378 18.35 -16.46 -23.21
N GLY A 379 18.01 -16.84 -24.45
CA GLY A 379 16.65 -16.85 -24.95
C GLY A 379 16.27 -15.60 -25.73
N GLN A 380 14.97 -15.37 -25.85
CA GLN A 380 14.36 -14.31 -26.63
C GLN A 380 13.33 -13.59 -25.75
N LEU A 381 13.44 -12.27 -25.70
CA LEU A 381 12.58 -11.38 -24.93
C LEU A 381 11.32 -11.02 -25.71
N TYR A 382 10.16 -11.09 -25.07
CA TYR A 382 8.85 -10.74 -25.63
C TYR A 382 8.03 -9.94 -24.61
N PHE A 383 7.16 -9.07 -25.10
CA PHE A 383 6.04 -8.59 -24.32
C PHE A 383 4.85 -9.52 -24.52
N GLU A 384 4.26 -10.04 -23.44
CA GLU A 384 3.19 -11.04 -23.51
C GLU A 384 1.89 -10.48 -22.93
N THR A 385 0.81 -10.46 -23.73
CA THR A 385 -0.48 -9.90 -23.32
C THR A 385 -1.47 -10.97 -22.84
N THR A 386 -1.25 -12.25 -23.16
CA THR A 386 -2.21 -13.33 -22.84
C THR A 386 -2.04 -13.86 -21.42
N THR A 387 -0.80 -14.13 -21.01
CA THR A 387 -0.46 -14.65 -19.68
C THR A 387 0.12 -13.51 -18.86
N LYS A 388 -0.76 -12.77 -18.18
CA LYS A 388 -0.40 -11.63 -17.32
C LYS A 388 -1.19 -11.69 -16.01
N LEU A 389 -0.65 -11.05 -14.97
CA LEU A 389 -1.35 -10.93 -13.70
C LEU A 389 -2.12 -9.60 -13.59
N ALA A 390 -1.49 -8.51 -14.00
CA ALA A 390 -2.01 -7.15 -13.94
C ALA A 390 -1.50 -6.35 -15.16
N GLY A 391 -1.96 -5.12 -15.31
CA GLY A 391 -1.49 -4.20 -16.35
C GLY A 391 -1.77 -4.68 -17.79
N ASN A 392 -0.95 -4.19 -18.72
CA ASN A 392 -1.12 -4.45 -20.15
C ASN A 392 -0.51 -5.80 -20.58
N GLY A 393 0.50 -6.30 -19.87
CA GLY A 393 1.20 -7.54 -20.23
C GLY A 393 2.17 -8.00 -19.15
N SER A 394 3.04 -8.95 -19.52
CA SER A 394 4.18 -9.38 -18.71
C SER A 394 5.42 -9.49 -19.59
N ILE A 395 6.59 -9.41 -18.96
CA ILE A 395 7.86 -9.62 -19.66
C ILE A 395 8.12 -11.12 -19.72
N ARG A 396 8.25 -11.66 -20.94
CA ARG A 396 8.45 -13.07 -21.21
C ARG A 396 9.82 -13.33 -21.82
N CYS A 397 10.55 -14.31 -21.27
CA CYS A 397 11.74 -14.88 -21.89
C CYS A 397 11.47 -16.30 -22.38
N ASN A 398 11.62 -16.53 -23.69
CA ASN A 398 11.52 -17.85 -24.32
C ASN A 398 12.90 -18.39 -24.66
N CYS A 399 13.16 -19.64 -24.30
CA CYS A 399 14.45 -20.28 -24.53
C CYS A 399 14.26 -21.51 -25.39
N THR A 400 15.04 -21.63 -26.46
CA THR A 400 14.95 -22.71 -27.45
C THR A 400 16.30 -23.45 -27.64
N GLY A 401 17.23 -23.30 -26.69
CA GLY A 401 18.60 -23.84 -26.77
C GLY A 401 18.84 -25.16 -26.04
N VAL A 402 19.99 -25.79 -26.28
CA VAL A 402 20.36 -27.16 -25.82
C VAL A 402 20.26 -27.36 -24.30
N TYR A 403 20.46 -26.30 -23.50
CA TYR A 403 20.35 -26.36 -22.03
C TYR A 403 19.06 -25.73 -21.46
N ASN A 404 18.24 -25.08 -22.31
CA ASN A 404 16.99 -24.39 -21.97
C ASN A 404 17.04 -23.53 -20.70
N TRP A 405 18.04 -22.66 -20.57
CA TRP A 405 18.11 -21.74 -19.44
C TRP A 405 17.22 -20.52 -19.70
N GLY A 406 16.21 -20.33 -18.85
CA GLY A 406 15.40 -19.11 -18.80
C GLY A 406 16.15 -18.04 -18.05
N ILE A 407 16.70 -17.04 -18.75
CA ILE A 407 17.45 -15.98 -18.08
C ILE A 407 16.94 -14.60 -18.49
N LEU A 408 16.36 -13.92 -17.51
CA LEU A 408 15.85 -12.57 -17.63
C LEU A 408 16.62 -11.65 -16.67
N LEU A 409 17.20 -10.59 -17.20
CA LEU A 409 17.94 -9.57 -16.46
C LEU A 409 17.18 -8.25 -16.57
N LEU A 410 16.95 -7.59 -15.44
CA LEU A 410 16.50 -6.21 -15.38
C LEU A 410 17.66 -5.35 -14.89
N ASN A 411 18.19 -4.48 -15.76
CA ASN A 411 19.05 -3.40 -15.28
C ASN A 411 18.15 -2.32 -14.68
N LEU A 412 18.44 -1.94 -13.44
CA LEU A 412 17.66 -0.94 -12.74
C LEU A 412 17.92 0.43 -13.37
N PRO A 413 16.87 1.21 -13.71
CA PRO A 413 17.05 2.57 -14.23
C PRO A 413 17.83 3.48 -13.27
N GLN A 414 17.80 3.15 -11.98
CA GLN A 414 18.56 3.80 -10.92
C GLN A 414 19.09 2.73 -9.96
N GLU A 415 20.34 2.89 -9.51
CA GLU A 415 20.93 2.03 -8.49
C GLU A 415 20.11 2.06 -7.19
N ALA A 416 19.88 0.88 -6.61
CA ALA A 416 19.17 0.73 -5.36
C ALA A 416 20.16 0.69 -4.17
N ASP A 417 19.90 1.52 -3.16
CA ASP A 417 20.58 1.46 -1.87
C ASP A 417 19.89 0.44 -0.96
N CYS A 418 20.54 -0.72 -0.84
CA CYS A 418 20.16 -1.88 -0.04
C CYS A 418 20.94 -1.96 1.29
N THR A 419 21.54 -0.86 1.77
CA THR A 419 22.17 -0.84 3.10
C THR A 419 21.13 -0.84 4.24
N GLY A 420 19.96 -0.23 4.01
CA GLY A 420 18.80 -0.28 4.92
C GLY A 420 17.88 -1.47 4.66
N PHE A 421 16.85 -1.66 5.49
CA PHE A 421 15.85 -2.72 5.27
C PHE A 421 15.08 -2.49 3.97
N ARG A 422 15.41 -3.30 2.96
CA ARG A 422 14.80 -3.33 1.63
C ARG A 422 14.30 -4.73 1.32
N PHE A 423 13.25 -4.76 0.51
CA PHE A 423 12.65 -5.98 -0.03
C PHE A 423 12.58 -5.87 -1.54
N LEU A 424 12.78 -7.00 -2.20
CA LEU A 424 12.48 -7.17 -3.60
C LEU A 424 11.15 -7.91 -3.66
N ASP A 425 10.12 -7.17 -4.04
CA ASP A 425 8.81 -7.69 -4.37
C ASP A 425 8.75 -7.96 -5.87
N PHE A 426 8.32 -9.17 -6.22
CA PHE A 426 8.10 -9.55 -7.60
C PHE A 426 7.12 -10.69 -7.69
N ARG A 427 6.53 -10.84 -8.86
CA ARG A 427 5.66 -11.93 -9.24
C ARG A 427 6.20 -12.63 -10.47
N ILE A 428 6.19 -13.94 -10.42
CA ILE A 428 6.84 -14.76 -11.43
C ILE A 428 5.95 -15.93 -11.80
N TYR A 429 5.94 -16.26 -13.09
CA TYR A 429 5.24 -17.41 -13.63
C TYR A 429 6.24 -18.28 -14.39
N LEU A 430 6.35 -19.53 -13.96
CA LEU A 430 7.11 -20.58 -14.65
C LEU A 430 6.13 -21.47 -15.41
N ASP A 431 6.34 -21.70 -16.71
CA ASP A 431 5.51 -22.66 -17.45
C ASP A 431 5.57 -24.05 -16.81
N SER A 432 4.48 -24.81 -16.93
CA SER A 432 4.30 -26.15 -16.31
C SER A 432 5.37 -27.17 -16.71
N SER A 433 6.10 -26.91 -17.80
CA SER A 433 7.21 -27.73 -18.27
C SER A 433 8.53 -27.50 -17.51
N ARG A 434 8.62 -26.50 -16.63
CA ARG A 434 9.84 -26.17 -15.87
C ARG A 434 9.94 -26.92 -14.54
N ASN A 435 11.14 -26.91 -13.94
CA ASN A 435 11.45 -27.68 -12.73
C ASN A 435 11.25 -26.93 -11.40
N GLY A 436 10.42 -25.87 -11.38
CA GLY A 436 10.07 -25.12 -10.17
C GLY A 436 11.25 -24.43 -9.47
N SER A 437 12.44 -24.38 -10.06
CA SER A 437 13.64 -23.77 -9.46
C SER A 437 13.87 -22.37 -10.01
N LEU A 438 14.14 -21.40 -9.13
CA LEU A 438 14.55 -20.05 -9.50
C LEU A 438 15.80 -19.64 -8.72
N ASN A 439 16.83 -19.24 -9.45
CA ASN A 439 17.97 -18.52 -8.96
C ASN A 439 17.71 -17.02 -9.10
N LEU A 440 17.74 -16.30 -8.00
CA LEU A 440 17.67 -14.85 -7.95
C LEU A 440 19.07 -14.30 -7.70
N LEU A 441 19.55 -13.43 -8.58
CA LEU A 441 20.84 -12.76 -8.42
C LEU A 441 20.65 -11.24 -8.42
N LEU A 442 21.37 -10.58 -7.53
CA LEU A 442 21.58 -9.14 -7.54
C LEU A 442 22.99 -8.87 -8.07
N TYR A 443 23.15 -7.87 -8.91
CA TYR A 443 24.45 -7.35 -9.32
C TYR A 443 24.66 -5.95 -8.77
N ASP A 444 25.83 -5.68 -8.23
CA ASP A 444 26.25 -4.31 -7.91
C ASP A 444 26.83 -3.59 -9.14
N TYR A 445 27.12 -2.30 -9.00
CA TYR A 445 27.73 -1.50 -10.07
C TYR A 445 29.08 -2.04 -10.57
N ALA A 446 29.82 -2.80 -9.74
CA ALA A 446 31.08 -3.42 -10.11
C ALA A 446 30.90 -4.81 -10.76
N GLY A 447 29.66 -5.25 -10.98
CA GLY A 447 29.33 -6.56 -11.52
C GLY A 447 29.57 -7.72 -10.56
N LYS A 448 29.75 -7.45 -9.26
CA LYS A 448 29.76 -8.49 -8.23
C LYS A 448 28.34 -8.96 -7.97
N TRP A 449 28.19 -10.18 -7.47
CA TRP A 449 26.86 -10.78 -7.29
C TRP A 449 26.54 -11.18 -5.85
N ALA A 450 25.25 -11.13 -5.53
CA ALA A 450 24.64 -11.81 -4.40
C ALA A 450 23.55 -12.76 -4.92
N PHE A 451 23.57 -14.02 -4.48
CA PHE A 451 22.74 -15.09 -5.03
C PHE A 451 21.81 -15.70 -3.98
N LYS A 452 20.57 -15.99 -4.35
CA LYS A 452 19.60 -16.72 -3.51
C LYS A 452 18.84 -17.75 -4.36
N TYR A 453 18.72 -18.97 -3.85
CA TYR A 453 17.94 -20.04 -4.47
C TYR A 453 16.52 -20.05 -3.92
N LEU A 454 15.54 -20.18 -4.80
CA LEU A 454 14.10 -20.15 -4.51
C LEU A 454 13.42 -21.34 -5.19
N THR A 455 12.38 -21.85 -4.55
CA THR A 455 11.50 -22.89 -5.10
C THR A 455 10.12 -22.30 -5.32
N LEU A 456 9.55 -22.55 -6.49
CA LEU A 456 8.30 -21.96 -6.97
C LEU A 456 7.37 -23.04 -7.50
N ALA A 457 6.08 -22.80 -7.38
CA ALA A 457 5.09 -23.56 -8.13
C ALA A 457 5.21 -23.28 -9.64
N VAL A 458 4.76 -24.23 -10.44
CA VAL A 458 4.78 -24.15 -11.91
C VAL A 458 3.35 -24.11 -12.45
N GLY A 459 3.13 -23.41 -13.55
CA GLY A 459 1.81 -23.22 -14.15
C GLY A 459 0.91 -22.22 -13.42
N GLU A 460 1.45 -21.48 -12.45
CA GLU A 460 0.73 -20.42 -11.74
C GLU A 460 1.62 -19.22 -11.41
N TRP A 461 1.00 -18.07 -11.13
CA TRP A 461 1.69 -16.88 -10.68
C TRP A 461 2.03 -17.01 -9.20
N VAL A 462 3.31 -16.82 -8.86
CA VAL A 462 3.79 -16.84 -7.48
C VAL A 462 4.26 -15.43 -7.11
N SER A 463 3.76 -14.92 -5.98
CA SER A 463 4.24 -13.67 -5.40
C SER A 463 5.38 -13.94 -4.43
N MET A 464 6.48 -13.22 -4.59
CA MET A 464 7.69 -13.36 -3.80
C MET A 464 8.02 -12.04 -3.11
N HIS A 465 8.29 -12.14 -1.80
CA HIS A 465 8.76 -11.05 -0.98
C HIS A 465 10.12 -11.44 -0.41
N VAL A 466 11.21 -10.89 -0.97
CA VAL A 466 12.57 -11.33 -0.65
C VAL A 466 13.34 -10.20 0.04
N PRO A 467 13.80 -10.37 1.28
CA PRO A 467 14.70 -9.40 1.92
C PRO A 467 15.99 -9.24 1.12
N CYS A 468 16.25 -8.03 0.62
CA CYS A 468 17.39 -7.70 -0.25
C CYS A 468 18.24 -6.60 0.37
N ASN A 469 18.73 -6.82 1.59
CA ASN A 469 19.51 -5.83 2.32
C ASN A 469 20.75 -6.40 3.01
N GLN A 470 21.67 -5.50 3.35
CA GLN A 470 22.94 -5.84 3.99
C GLN A 470 22.76 -6.59 5.32
N ALA A 471 21.71 -6.30 6.10
CA ALA A 471 21.46 -6.99 7.37
C ALA A 471 21.03 -8.46 7.17
N ASN A 472 20.40 -8.77 6.03
CA ASN A 472 20.03 -10.13 5.61
C ASN A 472 21.08 -10.77 4.67
N ALA A 473 22.29 -10.21 4.55
CA ALA A 473 23.32 -10.73 3.64
C ALA A 473 23.68 -12.20 3.91
N ASN A 474 23.50 -12.68 5.14
CA ASN A 474 23.70 -14.08 5.53
C ASN A 474 22.70 -15.07 4.88
N GLU A 475 21.55 -14.59 4.39
CA GLU A 475 20.59 -15.39 3.62
C GLU A 475 20.93 -15.47 2.12
N TRP A 476 21.99 -14.78 1.70
CA TRP A 476 22.48 -14.73 0.33
C TRP A 476 23.88 -15.35 0.27
N ALA A 477 24.19 -16.02 -0.84
CA ALA A 477 25.57 -16.32 -1.18
C ALA A 477 26.17 -15.06 -1.83
N VAL A 478 27.00 -14.33 -1.08
CA VAL A 478 27.53 -13.02 -1.49
C VAL A 478 28.96 -13.15 -1.96
N GLN A 479 29.26 -12.64 -3.15
CA GLN A 479 30.62 -12.54 -3.64
C GLN A 479 31.43 -11.52 -2.81
N SER A 480 32.68 -11.85 -2.50
CA SER A 480 33.57 -10.91 -1.81
C SER A 480 33.66 -9.57 -2.55
N GLY A 481 33.41 -8.49 -1.80
CA GLY A 481 33.42 -7.11 -2.31
C GLY A 481 32.10 -6.62 -2.91
N PHE A 482 30.99 -7.35 -2.77
CA PHE A 482 29.67 -6.88 -3.19
C PHE A 482 29.23 -5.62 -2.42
N ASP A 483 28.85 -4.58 -3.15
CA ASP A 483 28.40 -3.30 -2.61
C ASP A 483 26.86 -3.20 -2.54
N TRP A 484 26.33 -3.39 -1.33
CA TRP A 484 24.89 -3.26 -1.06
C TRP A 484 24.35 -1.84 -1.22
N SER A 485 25.20 -0.81 -1.26
CA SER A 485 24.72 0.57 -1.46
C SER A 485 24.43 0.92 -2.91
N ARG A 486 24.87 0.06 -3.85
CA ARG A 486 24.82 0.32 -5.30
C ARG A 486 24.41 -0.92 -6.09
N VAL A 487 23.25 -1.47 -5.78
CA VAL A 487 22.68 -2.59 -6.54
C VAL A 487 22.17 -2.07 -7.88
N ALA A 488 22.68 -2.60 -8.99
CA ALA A 488 22.46 -2.09 -10.34
C ALA A 488 21.54 -2.99 -11.19
N ALA A 489 21.42 -4.28 -10.89
CA ALA A 489 20.57 -5.17 -11.68
C ALA A 489 20.03 -6.36 -10.87
N VAL A 490 18.90 -6.89 -11.35
CA VAL A 490 18.24 -8.10 -10.84
C VAL A 490 18.14 -9.13 -11.94
N LYS A 491 18.57 -10.36 -11.67
CA LYS A 491 18.56 -11.46 -12.63
C LYS A 491 17.74 -12.63 -12.11
N PHE A 492 16.78 -13.06 -12.92
CA PHE A 492 15.96 -14.24 -12.73
C PHE A 492 16.51 -15.35 -13.62
N TRP A 493 16.92 -16.46 -13.03
CA TRP A 493 17.51 -17.59 -13.74
C TRP A 493 16.86 -18.90 -13.34
N THR A 494 16.33 -19.64 -14.30
CA THR A 494 15.72 -20.97 -14.08
C THR A 494 16.28 -22.02 -15.05
N TYR A 495 16.18 -23.28 -14.63
CA TYR A 495 16.57 -24.45 -15.43
C TYR A 495 15.33 -25.20 -15.92
N GLY A 496 15.42 -25.87 -17.07
CA GLY A 496 14.43 -26.88 -17.47
C GLY A 496 13.94 -26.72 -18.90
N ASN A 497 13.47 -27.82 -19.47
CA ASN A 497 12.99 -27.86 -20.85
C ASN A 497 11.61 -27.22 -20.94
N GLY A 498 11.48 -26.10 -21.67
CA GLY A 498 10.18 -25.45 -21.80
C GLY A 498 10.25 -23.99 -22.20
N LEU A 499 9.15 -23.50 -22.76
CA LEU A 499 8.94 -22.09 -23.05
C LEU A 499 8.74 -21.30 -21.74
N GLY A 500 8.94 -19.98 -21.79
CA GLY A 500 8.38 -19.04 -20.80
C GLY A 500 8.97 -18.98 -19.38
N LEU A 501 9.85 -17.99 -19.14
CA LEU A 501 9.96 -17.29 -17.85
C LEU A 501 9.13 -16.01 -17.97
N ARG A 502 8.20 -15.72 -17.04
CA ARG A 502 7.46 -14.44 -17.06
C ARG A 502 7.58 -13.73 -15.73
N THR A 503 7.74 -12.40 -15.77
CA THR A 503 7.82 -11.58 -14.56
C THR A 503 6.92 -10.36 -14.65
N CYS A 504 6.32 -10.01 -13.52
CA CYS A 504 5.70 -8.72 -13.21
C CYS A 504 6.28 -8.30 -11.84
N PRO A 505 6.58 -7.03 -11.58
CA PRO A 505 6.90 -6.56 -10.24
C PRO A 505 5.73 -6.79 -9.25
#